data_AF-A0A7T0KEP7-F1
#
_entry.id   AF-A0A7T0KEP7-F1
#
_cell.length_a   1.000
_cell.length_b   1.000
_cell.length_c   1.000
_cell.angle_alpha   90.00
_cell.angle_beta   90.00
_cell.angle_gamma   90.00
#
_symmetry.space_group_name_H-M   'P 1'
#
loop_
_entity.id
_entity.type
_entity.pdbx_description
1 polymer ?
#
loop_
_entity_poly.entity_id
_entity_poly.type
_entity_poly.pdbx_seq_one_letter_code
_entity_poly.pdbx_strand_id
1 'polypeptide(L)'
;MSDTPQKTSTAPQTRKSQRPEAVDYLLGLGLFVLGGEVVHQGLQVATSLFNRHIMVGQLSKSLAERGTEYPQAFMDLASYAAIAGTTMFSLLIIGLLAWMLALLRTPQRHSGTARRLWFAFSLYFTFRLLMVFLVAPAGADAPDWLYVLDGSVQILVGSAAAMLVYFTSKEDTLNYTGELEQLRKLEAEQRRELERRKEAARERNKRDKGDKRDKQGEGNKRSAKDQADTKSGRTSGRGKHRG
;
A
#
# COMPACT_ATOMS: atom_id res chain seq x y z
N MET A 1 54.51 22.85 2.29
CA MET A 1 54.36 22.03 1.08
C MET A 1 53.74 20.72 1.55
N SER A 2 52.45 20.65 1.88
CA SER A 2 51.27 20.89 1.00
C SER A 2 51.46 20.07 -0.29
N ASP A 3 50.70 19.03 -0.62
CA ASP A 3 49.25 18.83 -0.45
C ASP A 3 48.80 17.36 -0.45
N THR A 4 47.62 17.18 0.15
CA THR A 4 46.65 16.08 0.20
C THR A 4 46.19 15.49 -1.17
N PRO A 5 45.42 14.38 -1.19
CA PRO A 5 45.34 13.41 -2.29
C PRO A 5 44.35 13.79 -3.41
N GLN A 6 44.69 13.45 -4.65
CA GLN A 6 43.79 13.66 -5.78
C GLN A 6 42.88 12.45 -6.02
N LYS A 7 41.68 12.56 -5.43
CA LYS A 7 40.46 11.83 -5.77
C LYS A 7 40.13 12.09 -7.24
N THR A 8 40.42 11.15 -8.15
CA THR A 8 39.94 11.21 -9.54
C THR A 8 38.45 10.93 -9.57
N SER A 9 37.70 12.03 -9.43
CA SER A 9 36.33 12.22 -9.90
C SER A 9 36.22 11.72 -11.34
N THR A 10 35.55 10.59 -11.56
CA THR A 10 35.04 10.25 -12.87
C THR A 10 33.61 10.78 -12.94
N ALA A 11 33.43 11.78 -13.80
CA ALA A 11 32.21 12.51 -14.05
C ALA A 11 31.00 11.59 -14.36
N PRO A 12 29.77 12.03 -14.03
CA PRO A 12 28.57 11.25 -14.28
C PRO A 12 28.34 11.13 -15.79
N GLN A 13 28.43 9.90 -16.30
CA GLN A 13 27.96 9.61 -17.65
C GLN A 13 26.47 9.98 -17.72
N THR A 14 26.16 10.93 -18.59
CA THR A 14 24.83 11.26 -19.06
C THR A 14 24.24 10.05 -19.79
N ARG A 15 23.74 9.06 -19.03
CA ARG A 15 22.89 8.02 -19.58
C ARG A 15 21.61 8.70 -20.06
N LYS A 16 21.41 8.74 -21.38
CA LYS A 16 20.10 8.99 -21.98
C LYS A 16 19.07 8.17 -21.20
N SER A 17 17.96 8.80 -20.85
CA SER A 17 16.73 8.22 -20.31
C SER A 17 16.31 6.98 -21.11
N GLN A 18 16.91 5.84 -20.80
CA GLN A 18 16.60 4.55 -21.39
C GLN A 18 15.71 3.85 -20.37
N ARG A 19 14.53 3.40 -20.81
CA ARG A 19 13.56 2.72 -19.94
C ARG A 19 14.28 1.59 -19.19
N PRO A 20 14.15 1.48 -17.86
CA PRO A 20 14.75 0.39 -17.12
C PRO A 20 14.21 -0.95 -17.61
N GLU A 21 15.06 -1.96 -17.72
CA GLU A 21 14.69 -3.32 -18.16
C GLU A 21 13.55 -3.90 -17.30
N ALA A 22 13.49 -3.54 -16.01
CA ALA A 22 12.40 -3.90 -15.10
C ALA A 22 11.02 -3.40 -15.57
N VAL A 23 10.96 -2.24 -16.25
CA VAL A 23 9.72 -1.68 -16.81
C VAL A 23 9.31 -2.47 -18.06
N ASP A 24 10.27 -2.90 -18.88
CA ASP A 24 9.98 -3.73 -20.05
C ASP A 24 9.47 -5.12 -19.64
N TYR A 25 10.04 -5.73 -18.59
CA TYR A 25 9.50 -6.96 -18.01
C TYR A 25 8.11 -6.75 -17.41
N LEU A 26 7.87 -5.65 -16.70
CA LEU A 26 6.55 -5.31 -16.18
C LEU A 26 5.53 -5.15 -17.30
N LEU A 27 5.88 -4.46 -18.39
CA LEU A 27 4.99 -4.30 -19.55
C LEU A 27 4.71 -5.63 -20.24
N GLY A 28 5.73 -6.47 -20.41
CA GLY A 28 5.60 -7.80 -21.01
C GLY A 28 4.74 -8.75 -20.19
N LEU A 29 5.05 -8.90 -18.89
CA LEU A 29 4.27 -9.71 -17.97
C LEU A 29 2.85 -9.15 -17.78
N GLY A 30 2.70 -7.83 -17.70
CA GLY A 30 1.38 -7.18 -17.60
C GLY A 30 0.53 -7.45 -18.83
N LEU A 31 1.13 -7.44 -20.03
CA LEU A 31 0.43 -7.79 -21.26
C LEU A 31 0.07 -9.28 -21.30
N PHE A 32 0.95 -10.16 -20.83
CA PHE A 32 0.66 -11.59 -20.71
C PHE A 32 -0.51 -11.86 -19.74
N VAL A 33 -0.49 -11.21 -18.57
CA VAL A 33 -1.58 -11.29 -17.58
C VAL A 33 -2.90 -10.80 -18.18
N LEU A 34 -2.89 -9.66 -18.89
CA LEU A 34 -4.07 -9.16 -19.59
C LEU A 34 -4.59 -10.12 -20.66
N GLY A 35 -3.68 -10.64 -21.50
CA GLY A 35 -4.04 -11.57 -22.57
C GLY A 35 -4.65 -12.85 -22.01
N GLY A 36 -4.05 -13.42 -20.97
CA GLY A 36 -4.59 -14.59 -20.29
C GLY A 36 -5.92 -14.31 -19.58
N GLU A 37 -6.11 -13.12 -19.01
CA GLU A 37 -7.39 -12.73 -18.39
C GLU A 37 -8.51 -12.60 -19.43
N VAL A 38 -8.21 -12.14 -20.65
CA VAL A 38 -9.18 -12.12 -21.75
C VAL A 38 -9.57 -13.55 -22.16
N VAL A 39 -8.58 -14.46 -22.27
CA VAL A 39 -8.85 -15.88 -22.57
C VAL A 39 -9.70 -16.51 -21.46
N HIS A 40 -9.33 -16.30 -20.20
CA HIS A 40 -10.08 -16.76 -19.03
C HIS A 40 -11.53 -16.22 -19.07
N GLN A 41 -11.74 -14.94 -19.36
CA GLN A 41 -13.09 -14.37 -19.45
C GLN A 41 -13.92 -15.05 -20.56
N GLY A 42 -13.30 -15.40 -21.69
CA GLY A 42 -13.96 -16.16 -22.76
C GLY A 42 -14.36 -17.57 -22.33
N LEU A 43 -13.46 -18.29 -21.65
CA LEU A 43 -13.71 -19.63 -21.12
C LEU A 43 -14.79 -19.61 -20.01
N GLN A 44 -14.77 -18.59 -19.16
CA GLN A 44 -15.77 -18.38 -18.12
C GLN A 44 -17.16 -18.17 -18.73
N VAL A 45 -17.28 -17.34 -19.77
CA VAL A 45 -18.54 -17.12 -20.49
C VAL A 45 -19.02 -18.43 -21.12
N ALA A 46 -18.15 -19.17 -21.79
CA ALA A 46 -18.49 -20.47 -22.36
C ALA A 46 -19.04 -21.42 -21.28
N THR A 47 -18.34 -21.51 -20.14
CA THR A 47 -18.75 -22.33 -19.00
C THR A 47 -20.10 -21.90 -18.43
N SER A 48 -20.35 -20.60 -18.30
CA SER A 48 -21.63 -20.07 -17.83
C SER A 48 -22.78 -20.36 -18.80
N LEU A 49 -22.51 -20.36 -20.12
CA LEU A 49 -23.51 -20.73 -21.12
C LEU A 49 -23.86 -22.22 -21.06
N PHE A 50 -22.86 -23.09 -20.89
CA PHE A 50 -23.08 -24.54 -20.70
C PHE A 50 -23.87 -24.86 -19.42
N ASN A 51 -23.62 -24.14 -18.33
CA ASN A 51 -24.29 -24.36 -17.04
C ASN A 51 -25.56 -23.52 -16.85
N ARG A 52 -26.05 -22.85 -17.90
CA ARG A 52 -27.14 -21.89 -17.80
C ARG A 52 -28.42 -22.51 -17.25
N HIS A 53 -28.77 -23.72 -17.68
CA HIS A 53 -29.96 -24.42 -17.20
C HIS A 53 -29.88 -24.75 -15.70
N ILE A 54 -28.67 -25.01 -15.18
CA ILE A 54 -28.43 -25.23 -13.75
C ILE A 54 -28.66 -23.92 -12.99
N MET A 55 -28.14 -22.80 -13.50
CA MET A 55 -28.32 -21.45 -12.93
C MET A 55 -29.80 -21.05 -12.90
N VAL A 56 -30.52 -21.25 -14.01
CA VAL A 56 -31.97 -20.99 -14.09
C VAL A 56 -32.70 -21.90 -13.12
N GLY A 57 -32.40 -23.19 -13.07
CA GLY A 57 -33.04 -24.14 -12.15
C GLY A 57 -32.82 -23.80 -10.68
N GLN A 58 -31.62 -23.33 -10.30
CA GLN A 58 -31.34 -22.84 -8.95
C GLN A 58 -32.13 -21.57 -8.63
N LEU A 59 -32.17 -20.61 -9.57
CA LEU A 59 -32.95 -19.39 -9.41
C LEU A 59 -34.45 -19.69 -9.27
N SER A 60 -34.99 -20.58 -10.11
CA SER A 60 -36.39 -21.02 -10.04
C SER A 60 -36.70 -21.64 -8.69
N LYS A 61 -35.83 -22.54 -8.17
CA LYS A 61 -36.01 -23.15 -6.84
C LYS A 61 -36.02 -22.10 -5.74
N SER A 62 -35.05 -21.18 -5.74
CA SER A 62 -34.98 -20.10 -4.74
C SER A 62 -36.17 -19.13 -4.80
N LEU A 63 -36.78 -18.94 -5.97
CA LEU A 63 -37.97 -18.10 -6.15
C LEU A 63 -39.26 -18.83 -5.76
N ALA A 64 -39.36 -20.12 -6.07
CA ALA A 64 -40.46 -20.98 -5.65
C ALA A 64 -40.53 -21.11 -4.12
N GLU A 65 -39.38 -21.24 -3.45
CA GLU A 65 -39.29 -21.20 -1.97
C GLU A 65 -39.80 -19.88 -1.37
N ARG A 66 -39.79 -18.80 -2.16
CA ARG A 66 -40.30 -17.47 -1.77
C ARG A 66 -41.76 -17.24 -2.21
N GLY A 67 -42.42 -18.25 -2.78
CA GLY A 67 -43.80 -18.17 -3.25
C GLY A 67 -43.99 -17.30 -4.50
N THR A 68 -42.91 -17.03 -5.25
CA THR A 68 -42.96 -16.21 -6.46
C THR A 68 -42.59 -17.06 -7.68
N GLU A 69 -43.53 -17.24 -8.59
CA GLU A 69 -43.28 -17.88 -9.89
C GLU A 69 -43.22 -16.81 -10.98
N TYR A 70 -42.14 -16.85 -11.77
CA TYR A 70 -41.96 -15.94 -12.90
C TYR A 70 -42.07 -16.72 -14.22
N PRO A 71 -42.51 -16.07 -15.31
CA PRO A 71 -42.49 -16.68 -16.63
C PRO A 71 -41.09 -17.14 -17.02
N GLN A 72 -40.98 -18.28 -17.71
CA GLN A 72 -39.71 -18.82 -18.18
C GLN A 72 -38.90 -17.80 -19.00
N ALA A 73 -39.58 -17.02 -19.84
CA ALA A 73 -38.96 -15.95 -20.63
C ALA A 73 -38.27 -14.87 -19.77
N PHE A 74 -38.81 -14.57 -18.58
CA PHE A 74 -38.18 -13.64 -17.65
C PHE A 74 -36.93 -14.27 -17.02
N MET A 75 -37.00 -15.53 -16.59
CA MET A 75 -35.84 -16.24 -16.05
C MET A 75 -34.72 -16.38 -17.10
N ASP A 76 -35.13 -16.58 -18.36
CA ASP A 76 -34.21 -16.68 -19.48
C ASP A 76 -33.50 -15.35 -19.78
N LEU A 77 -34.26 -14.24 -19.81
CA LEU A 77 -33.70 -12.91 -19.97
C LEU A 77 -32.79 -12.54 -18.79
N ALA A 78 -33.21 -12.84 -17.56
CA ALA A 78 -32.45 -12.54 -16.36
C ALA A 78 -31.10 -13.26 -16.32
N SER A 79 -31.07 -14.54 -16.71
CA SER A 79 -29.81 -15.31 -16.78
C SER A 79 -28.85 -14.75 -17.83
N TYR A 80 -29.33 -14.42 -19.04
CA TYR A 80 -28.49 -13.78 -20.05
C TYR A 80 -28.01 -12.39 -19.61
N ALA A 81 -28.88 -11.59 -19.00
CA ALA A 81 -28.52 -10.29 -18.47
C ALA A 81 -27.48 -10.39 -17.36
N ALA A 82 -27.56 -11.41 -16.49
CA ALA A 82 -26.58 -11.66 -15.45
C ALA A 82 -25.21 -12.03 -16.05
N ILE A 83 -25.17 -13.00 -16.99
CA ILE A 83 -23.94 -13.40 -17.67
C ILE A 83 -23.32 -12.21 -18.41
N ALA A 84 -24.13 -11.48 -19.19
CA ALA A 84 -23.67 -10.31 -19.94
C ALA A 84 -23.20 -9.18 -19.00
N GLY A 85 -23.92 -8.91 -17.91
CA GLY A 85 -23.59 -7.89 -16.93
C GLY A 85 -22.25 -8.16 -16.24
N THR A 86 -22.06 -9.39 -15.75
CA THR A 86 -20.78 -9.79 -15.14
C THR A 86 -19.63 -9.73 -16.15
N THR A 87 -19.87 -10.20 -17.39
CA THR A 87 -18.85 -10.18 -18.45
C THR A 87 -18.47 -8.76 -18.83
N MET A 88 -19.45 -7.87 -19.02
CA MET A 88 -19.22 -6.47 -19.34
C MET A 88 -18.43 -5.77 -18.23
N PHE A 89 -18.78 -6.03 -16.96
CA PHE A 89 -18.05 -5.49 -15.82
C PHE A 89 -16.59 -5.98 -15.78
N SER A 90 -16.35 -7.27 -16.02
CA SER A 90 -14.99 -7.80 -16.13
C SER A 90 -14.21 -7.16 -17.28
N LEU A 91 -14.82 -7.01 -18.46
CA LEU A 91 -14.19 -6.37 -19.61
C LEU A 91 -13.86 -4.90 -19.35
N LEU A 92 -14.69 -4.17 -18.59
CA LEU A 92 -14.39 -2.81 -18.15
C LEU A 92 -13.12 -2.76 -17.29
N ILE A 93 -12.96 -3.70 -16.35
CA ILE A 93 -11.75 -3.80 -15.51
C ILE A 93 -10.52 -4.12 -16.37
N ILE A 94 -10.63 -5.08 -17.29
CA ILE A 94 -9.54 -5.44 -18.21
C ILE A 94 -9.16 -4.22 -19.08
N GLY A 95 -10.15 -3.48 -19.59
CA GLY A 95 -9.92 -2.26 -20.36
C GLY A 95 -9.22 -1.17 -19.55
N LEU A 96 -9.63 -0.97 -18.29
CA LEU A 96 -8.96 -0.04 -17.37
C LEU A 96 -7.50 -0.45 -17.11
N LEU A 97 -7.24 -1.74 -16.89
CA LEU A 97 -5.89 -2.25 -16.67
C LEU A 97 -5.01 -2.12 -17.92
N ALA A 98 -5.56 -2.40 -19.10
CA ALA A 98 -4.88 -2.21 -20.38
C ALA A 98 -4.52 -0.73 -20.62
N TRP A 99 -5.47 0.17 -20.35
CA TRP A 99 -5.23 1.62 -20.38
C TRP A 99 -4.11 2.01 -19.42
N MET A 100 -4.16 1.54 -18.18
CA MET A 100 -3.11 1.83 -17.19
C MET A 100 -1.74 1.27 -17.57
N LEU A 101 -1.69 0.09 -18.17
CA LEU A 101 -0.44 -0.47 -18.68
C LEU A 101 0.12 0.40 -19.80
N ALA A 102 -0.74 0.95 -20.66
CA ALA A 102 -0.32 1.91 -21.68
C ALA A 102 0.25 3.19 -21.06
N LEU A 103 -0.31 3.66 -19.93
CA LEU A 103 0.23 4.82 -19.20
C LEU A 103 1.63 4.57 -18.62
N LEU A 104 1.98 3.33 -18.29
CA LEU A 104 3.33 2.98 -17.81
C LEU A 104 4.39 3.06 -18.91
N ARG A 105 3.99 3.09 -20.18
CA ARG A 105 4.93 3.23 -21.30
C ARG A 105 5.61 4.61 -21.30
N THR A 106 4.97 5.64 -20.76
CA THR A 106 5.49 7.02 -20.80
C THR A 106 5.82 7.52 -19.39
N PRO A 107 7.01 8.11 -19.16
CA PRO A 107 7.36 8.68 -17.85
C PRO A 107 6.63 10.02 -17.67
N GLN A 108 5.35 9.97 -17.32
CA GLN A 108 4.53 11.13 -17.00
C GLN A 108 4.09 11.10 -15.52
N ARG A 109 3.58 12.25 -15.04
CA ARG A 109 3.15 12.50 -13.65
C ARG A 109 2.16 11.45 -13.08
N HIS A 110 1.48 10.69 -13.94
CA HIS A 110 0.50 9.65 -13.57
C HIS A 110 1.05 8.20 -13.56
N SER A 111 2.32 8.00 -13.92
CA SER A 111 2.95 6.67 -13.98
C SER A 111 3.03 5.98 -12.60
N GLY A 112 3.18 6.74 -11.51
CA GLY A 112 3.18 6.21 -10.14
C GLY A 112 1.82 5.63 -9.73
N THR A 113 0.72 6.32 -10.05
CA THR A 113 -0.65 5.83 -9.74
C THR A 113 -0.95 4.53 -10.49
N ALA A 114 -0.58 4.47 -11.77
CA ALA A 114 -0.81 3.29 -12.57
C ALA A 114 0.04 2.10 -12.09
N ARG A 115 1.27 2.32 -11.60
CA ARG A 115 2.09 1.27 -10.98
C ARG A 115 1.49 0.75 -9.67
N ARG A 116 0.99 1.64 -8.81
CA ARG A 116 0.31 1.24 -7.55
C ARG A 116 -0.94 0.42 -7.83
N LEU A 117 -1.73 0.82 -8.83
CA LEU A 117 -2.93 0.06 -9.18
C LEU A 117 -2.54 -1.30 -9.76
N TRP A 118 -1.52 -1.36 -10.62
CA TRP A 118 -0.97 -2.62 -11.12
C TRP A 118 -0.45 -3.54 -10.00
N PHE A 119 0.22 -3.01 -8.97
CA PHE A 119 0.61 -3.78 -7.79
C PHE A 119 -0.62 -4.36 -7.06
N ALA A 120 -1.64 -3.54 -6.81
CA ALA A 120 -2.87 -3.98 -6.13
C ALA A 120 -3.61 -5.07 -6.92
N PHE A 121 -3.77 -4.90 -8.23
CA PHE A 121 -4.41 -5.90 -9.08
C PHE A 121 -3.57 -7.17 -9.22
N SER A 122 -2.24 -7.06 -9.26
CA SER A 122 -1.38 -8.25 -9.29
C SER A 122 -1.50 -9.07 -8.01
N LEU A 123 -1.64 -8.41 -6.87
CA LEU A 123 -1.93 -9.08 -5.61
C LEU A 123 -3.32 -9.76 -5.65
N TYR A 124 -4.33 -9.09 -6.21
CA TYR A 124 -5.65 -9.70 -6.43
C TYR A 124 -5.58 -10.93 -7.35
N PHE A 125 -4.88 -10.87 -8.49
CA PHE A 125 -4.70 -12.02 -9.38
C PHE A 125 -3.91 -13.16 -8.71
N THR A 126 -2.93 -12.83 -7.88
CA THR A 126 -2.19 -13.83 -7.09
C THR A 126 -3.07 -14.48 -6.03
N PHE A 127 -3.94 -13.71 -5.37
CA PHE A 127 -4.92 -14.29 -4.45
C PHE A 127 -5.95 -15.14 -5.20
N ARG A 128 -6.38 -14.70 -6.38
CA ARG A 128 -7.29 -15.43 -7.25
C ARG A 128 -6.73 -16.78 -7.68
N LEU A 129 -5.42 -16.87 -7.92
CA LEU A 129 -4.72 -18.15 -8.14
C LEU A 129 -4.99 -19.15 -7.02
N LEU A 130 -4.96 -18.70 -5.76
CA LEU A 130 -5.21 -19.58 -4.62
C LEU A 130 -6.64 -20.13 -4.67
N MET A 131 -7.60 -19.30 -5.08
CA MET A 131 -9.01 -19.68 -5.19
C MET A 131 -9.26 -20.81 -6.19
N VAL A 132 -8.43 -20.97 -7.21
CA VAL A 132 -8.49 -22.08 -8.17
C VAL A 132 -8.38 -23.44 -7.46
N PHE A 133 -7.62 -23.51 -6.37
CA PHE A 133 -7.45 -24.74 -5.58
C PHE A 133 -8.47 -24.89 -4.45
N LEU A 134 -9.13 -23.80 -4.04
CA LEU A 134 -10.07 -23.77 -2.91
C LEU A 134 -11.53 -24.02 -3.34
N VAL A 135 -11.89 -23.65 -4.58
CA VAL A 135 -13.26 -23.75 -5.07
C VAL A 135 -13.37 -24.90 -6.06
N ALA A 136 -13.95 -26.02 -5.62
CA ALA A 136 -14.29 -27.12 -6.53
C ALA A 136 -15.51 -26.73 -7.39
N PRO A 137 -15.50 -27.03 -8.71
CA PRO A 137 -16.69 -26.85 -9.54
C PRO A 137 -17.78 -27.83 -9.07
N ALA A 138 -18.79 -27.30 -8.38
CA ALA A 138 -19.90 -28.10 -7.86
C ALA A 138 -21.00 -28.26 -8.92
N GLY A 139 -21.24 -29.50 -9.36
CA GLY A 139 -22.43 -29.88 -10.13
C GLY A 139 -22.56 -29.20 -11.49
N ALA A 140 -21.54 -29.29 -12.34
CA ALA A 140 -21.54 -28.68 -13.66
C ALA A 140 -21.76 -29.69 -14.78
N ASP A 141 -22.59 -29.31 -15.76
CA ASP A 141 -22.78 -30.03 -17.03
C ASP A 141 -21.82 -29.54 -18.14
N ALA A 142 -20.97 -28.55 -17.82
CA ALA A 142 -19.92 -28.14 -18.73
C ALA A 142 -18.83 -29.22 -18.83
N PRO A 143 -18.21 -29.41 -20.01
CA PRO A 143 -17.20 -30.45 -20.19
C PRO A 143 -15.97 -30.26 -19.29
N ASP A 144 -15.44 -31.35 -18.72
CA ASP A 144 -14.29 -31.31 -17.80
C ASP A 144 -13.04 -30.64 -18.40
N TRP A 145 -12.80 -30.83 -19.69
CA TRP A 145 -11.67 -30.21 -20.38
C TRP A 145 -11.73 -28.68 -20.36
N LEU A 146 -12.93 -28.09 -20.28
CA LEU A 146 -13.12 -26.64 -20.22
C LEU A 146 -12.63 -26.10 -18.88
N TYR A 147 -12.94 -26.80 -17.78
CA TYR A 147 -12.43 -26.49 -16.44
C TYR A 147 -10.93 -26.66 -16.31
N VAL A 148 -10.39 -27.74 -16.87
CA VAL A 148 -8.93 -27.98 -16.87
C VAL A 148 -8.21 -26.89 -17.65
N LEU A 149 -8.72 -26.52 -18.83
CA LEU A 149 -8.14 -25.46 -19.63
C LEU A 149 -8.21 -24.11 -18.91
N ASP A 150 -9.36 -23.78 -18.33
CA ASP A 150 -9.56 -22.52 -17.62
C ASP A 150 -8.66 -22.40 -16.39
N GLY A 151 -8.63 -23.44 -15.55
CA GLY A 151 -7.75 -23.50 -14.39
C GLY A 151 -6.27 -23.43 -14.77
N SER A 152 -5.87 -24.07 -15.87
CA SER A 152 -4.48 -23.99 -16.38
C SER A 152 -4.11 -22.57 -16.78
N VAL A 153 -4.99 -21.87 -17.50
CA VAL A 153 -4.79 -20.46 -17.87
C VAL A 153 -4.69 -19.59 -16.62
N GLN A 154 -5.59 -19.77 -15.64
CA GLN A 154 -5.55 -19.03 -14.38
C GLN A 154 -4.25 -19.29 -13.59
N ILE A 155 -3.73 -20.52 -13.60
CA ILE A 155 -2.46 -20.86 -12.95
C ILE A 155 -1.28 -20.10 -13.59
N LEU A 156 -1.22 -20.08 -14.92
CA LEU A 156 -0.19 -19.34 -15.65
C LEU A 156 -0.29 -17.83 -15.40
N VAL A 157 -1.51 -17.28 -15.50
CA VAL A 157 -1.78 -15.85 -15.27
C VAL A 157 -1.46 -15.45 -13.82
N GLY A 158 -1.88 -16.25 -12.84
CA GLY A 158 -1.62 -16.01 -11.43
C GLY A 158 -0.14 -16.05 -11.08
N SER A 159 0.61 -16.99 -11.66
CA SER A 159 2.07 -17.09 -11.48
C SER A 159 2.77 -15.86 -12.08
N ALA A 160 2.35 -15.43 -13.27
CA ALA A 160 2.83 -14.20 -13.89
C ALA A 160 2.49 -12.95 -13.06
N ALA A 161 1.29 -12.89 -12.46
CA ALA A 161 0.91 -11.81 -11.56
C ALA A 161 1.77 -11.77 -10.29
N ALA A 162 2.14 -12.92 -9.72
CA ALA A 162 3.05 -12.98 -8.58
C ALA A 162 4.44 -12.41 -8.94
N MET A 163 4.94 -12.71 -10.15
CA MET A 163 6.15 -12.07 -10.67
C MET A 163 5.96 -10.56 -10.89
N LEU A 164 4.77 -10.13 -11.29
CA LEU A 164 4.46 -8.71 -11.47
C LEU A 164 4.46 -7.94 -10.15
N VAL A 165 4.00 -8.54 -9.04
CA VAL A 165 4.13 -7.97 -7.69
C VAL A 165 5.61 -7.68 -7.40
N TYR A 166 6.50 -8.62 -7.70
CA TYR A 166 7.94 -8.43 -7.51
C TYR A 166 8.50 -7.26 -8.35
N PHE A 167 8.20 -7.20 -9.65
CA PHE A 167 8.72 -6.14 -10.53
C PHE A 167 8.13 -4.75 -10.25
N THR A 168 6.86 -4.70 -9.84
CA THR A 168 6.22 -3.44 -9.44
C THR A 168 6.82 -2.89 -8.16
N SER A 169 7.32 -3.73 -7.24
CA SER A 169 7.99 -3.31 -6.00
C SER A 169 9.47 -2.93 -6.15
N LYS A 170 10.11 -3.19 -7.30
CA LYS A 170 11.54 -2.94 -7.49
C LYS A 170 11.89 -1.45 -7.52
N GLU A 171 13.00 -1.07 -6.87
CA GLU A 171 13.47 0.32 -6.77
C GLU A 171 13.69 1.01 -8.13
N ASP A 172 14.15 0.26 -9.14
CA ASP A 172 14.31 0.78 -10.51
C ASP A 172 12.98 1.26 -11.10
N THR A 173 11.91 0.53 -10.83
CA THR A 173 10.54 0.87 -11.24
C THR A 173 10.03 2.07 -10.44
N LEU A 174 10.30 2.14 -9.13
CA LEU A 174 9.97 3.32 -8.29
C LEU A 174 10.70 4.59 -8.75
N ASN A 175 11.96 4.46 -9.17
CA ASN A 175 12.78 5.56 -9.64
C ASN A 175 12.24 6.09 -10.98
N TYR A 176 11.84 5.19 -11.88
CA TYR A 176 11.28 5.56 -13.18
C TYR A 176 9.89 6.20 -13.08
N THR A 177 9.05 5.81 -12.11
CA THR A 177 7.75 6.46 -11.89
C THR A 177 7.80 7.75 -11.08
N GLY A 178 8.99 8.17 -10.62
CA GLY A 178 9.19 9.41 -9.86
C GLY A 178 8.73 9.35 -8.39
N GLU A 179 8.36 8.17 -7.88
CA GLU A 179 7.83 8.02 -6.51
C GLU A 179 8.94 8.02 -5.45
N LEU A 180 10.14 7.59 -5.82
CA LEU A 180 11.29 7.58 -4.91
C LEU A 180 11.73 9.01 -4.54
N GLU A 181 11.52 9.98 -5.44
CA GLU A 181 11.79 11.39 -5.19
C GLU A 181 10.76 12.03 -4.23
N GLN A 182 9.50 11.58 -4.28
CA GLN A 182 8.47 11.99 -3.33
C GLN A 182 8.72 11.41 -1.93
N LEU A 183 9.11 10.13 -1.85
CA LEU A 183 9.47 9.47 -0.59
C LEU A 183 10.68 10.14 0.08
N ARG A 184 11.72 10.49 -0.69
CA ARG A 184 12.88 11.22 -0.16
C ARG A 184 12.52 12.61 0.38
N LYS A 185 11.60 13.34 -0.27
CA LYS A 185 11.12 14.64 0.22
C LYS A 185 10.34 14.50 1.53
N LEU A 186 9.45 13.49 1.62
CA LEU A 186 8.70 13.18 2.83
C LEU A 186 9.61 12.76 3.99
N GLU A 187 10.60 11.89 3.74
CA GLU A 187 11.56 11.48 4.78
C GLU A 187 12.40 12.67 5.26
N ALA A 188 12.82 13.54 4.33
CA ALA A 188 13.55 14.76 4.68
C ALA A 188 12.70 15.73 5.52
N GLU A 189 11.40 15.88 5.22
CA GLU A 189 10.48 16.68 6.03
C GLU A 189 10.27 16.07 7.43
N GLN A 190 10.03 14.76 7.52
CA GLN A 190 9.86 14.08 8.81
C GLN A 190 11.13 14.16 9.67
N ARG A 191 12.32 13.98 9.07
CA ARG A 191 13.60 14.14 9.78
C ARG A 191 13.75 15.55 10.32
N ARG A 192 13.44 16.57 9.52
CA ARG A 192 13.46 17.98 9.96
C ARG A 192 12.48 18.23 11.09
N GLU A 193 11.29 17.64 11.06
CA GLU A 193 10.30 17.78 12.12
C GLU A 193 10.73 17.06 13.42
N LEU A 194 11.30 15.86 13.30
CA LEU A 194 11.89 15.11 14.41
C LEU A 194 13.06 15.85 15.05
N GLU A 195 13.92 16.48 14.26
CA GLU A 195 15.01 17.32 14.74
C GLU A 195 14.48 18.55 15.49
N ARG A 196 13.51 19.28 14.92
CA ARG A 196 12.84 20.39 15.61
C ARG A 196 12.20 19.95 16.93
N ARG A 197 11.54 18.79 16.95
CA ARG A 197 10.96 18.21 18.18
C ARG A 197 12.03 17.87 19.21
N LYS A 198 13.15 17.29 18.80
CA LYS A 198 14.28 16.98 19.69
C LYS A 198 14.93 18.24 20.24
N GLU A 199 15.10 19.28 19.41
CA GLU A 199 15.63 20.58 19.82
C GLU A 199 14.70 21.27 20.83
N ALA A 200 13.39 21.34 20.53
CA ALA A 200 12.39 21.88 21.45
C ALA A 200 12.35 21.12 22.79
N ALA A 201 12.46 19.79 22.77
CA ALA A 201 12.53 18.98 23.98
C ALA A 201 13.81 19.22 24.79
N ARG A 202 14.95 19.41 24.11
CA ARG A 202 16.23 19.76 24.75
C ARG A 202 16.18 21.15 25.36
N GLU A 203 15.60 22.13 24.67
CA GLU A 203 15.41 23.48 25.22
C GLU A 203 14.48 23.45 26.45
N ARG A 204 13.37 22.72 26.38
CA ARG A 204 12.43 22.61 27.50
C ARG A 204 13.09 21.97 28.73
N ASN A 205 13.86 20.90 28.53
CA ASN A 205 14.61 20.25 29.60
C ASN A 205 15.71 21.16 30.19
N LYS A 206 16.36 22.01 29.37
CA LYS A 206 17.31 23.03 29.86
C LYS A 206 16.61 24.10 30.69
N ARG A 207 15.45 24.60 30.24
CA ARG A 207 14.64 25.58 31.00
C ARG A 207 14.16 24.99 32.32
N ASP A 208 13.64 23.77 32.33
CA ASP A 208 13.19 23.09 33.56
C ASP A 208 14.33 22.84 34.55
N LYS A 209 15.53 22.51 34.06
CA LYS A 209 16.73 22.35 34.93
C LYS A 209 17.24 23.68 35.46
N GLY A 210 17.19 24.75 34.66
CA GLY A 210 17.53 26.11 35.08
C GLY A 210 16.59 26.60 36.18
N ASP A 211 15.29 26.50 35.94
CA ASP A 211 14.25 26.94 36.87
C ASP A 211 14.28 26.17 38.20
N LYS A 212 14.62 24.87 38.17
CA LYS A 212 14.89 24.08 39.39
C LYS A 212 16.13 24.54 40.14
N ARG A 213 17.23 24.86 39.44
CA ARG A 213 18.47 25.35 40.06
C ARG A 213 18.28 26.71 40.72
N ASP A 214 17.54 27.62 40.08
CA ASP A 214 17.28 28.96 40.61
C ASP A 214 16.40 28.90 41.87
N LYS A 215 15.34 28.08 41.85
CA LYS A 215 14.48 27.83 43.04
C LYS A 215 15.26 27.22 44.21
N GLN A 216 16.20 26.30 43.93
CA GLN A 216 17.03 25.67 44.96
C GLN A 216 18.07 26.67 45.53
N GLY A 217 18.62 27.54 44.69
CA GLY A 217 19.52 28.62 45.09
C GLY A 217 18.85 29.69 45.96
N GLU A 218 17.61 30.08 45.62
CA GLU A 218 16.83 31.01 46.45
C GLU A 218 16.40 30.39 47.79
N GLY A 219 15.96 29.13 47.80
CA GLY A 219 15.61 28.42 49.02
C GLY A 219 16.80 28.32 49.99
N ASN A 220 17.99 28.01 49.48
CA ASN A 220 19.19 27.93 50.30
C ASN A 220 19.64 29.30 50.84
N LYS A 221 19.49 30.38 50.05
CA LYS A 221 19.77 31.75 50.50
C LYS A 221 18.78 32.23 51.57
N ARG A 222 17.49 31.90 51.44
CA ARG A 222 16.46 32.23 52.45
C ARG A 222 16.71 31.46 53.75
N SER A 223 17.01 30.16 53.69
CA SER A 223 17.37 29.38 54.88
C SER A 223 18.68 29.82 55.55
N ALA A 224 19.67 30.28 54.78
CA ALA A 224 20.90 30.85 55.35
C ALA A 224 20.66 32.20 56.04
N LYS A 225 19.75 33.03 55.49
CA LYS A 225 19.35 34.31 56.09
C LYS A 225 18.56 34.10 57.38
N ASP A 226 17.59 33.18 57.38
CA ASP A 226 16.81 32.84 58.58
C ASP A 226 17.71 32.28 59.70
N GLN A 227 18.70 31.44 59.38
CA GLN A 227 19.66 30.94 60.38
C GLN A 227 20.59 32.04 60.94
N ALA A 228 20.96 33.04 60.13
CA ALA A 228 21.76 34.18 60.58
C ALA A 228 20.95 35.11 61.51
N ASP A 229 19.69 35.38 61.18
CA ASP A 229 18.79 36.19 62.00
C ASP A 229 18.44 35.49 63.33
N THR A 230 18.28 34.16 63.32
CA THR A 230 18.03 33.37 64.55
C THR A 230 19.25 33.32 65.49
N LYS A 231 20.47 33.40 64.96
CA LYS A 231 21.70 33.51 65.78
C LYS A 231 21.91 34.92 66.35
N SER A 232 21.56 35.96 65.60
CA SER A 232 21.65 37.36 66.03
C SER A 232 20.62 37.71 67.13
N GLY A 233 19.41 37.14 67.07
CA GLY A 233 18.38 37.35 68.09
C GLY A 233 18.64 36.67 69.44
N ARG A 234 19.57 35.71 69.52
CA ARG A 234 19.81 34.90 70.72
C ARG A 234 20.91 35.46 71.64
N THR A 235 21.63 36.50 71.22
CA THR A 235 22.68 37.17 72.02
C THR A 235 22.22 38.43 72.74
N SER A 236 20.97 38.89 72.57
CA SER A 236 20.46 40.12 73.20
C SER A 236 19.50 39.89 74.38
N GLY A 237 19.36 38.67 74.89
CA GLY A 237 18.26 38.33 75.81
C GLY A 237 18.63 37.44 76.99
N ARG A 238 19.82 37.58 77.60
CA ARG A 238 20.13 36.86 78.85
C ARG A 238 21.07 37.65 79.75
N GLY A 239 20.50 38.50 80.61
CA GLY A 239 21.24 39.07 81.74
C GLY A 239 20.67 40.36 82.33
N LYS A 240 19.50 40.32 82.98
CA LYS A 240 19.23 41.14 84.17
C LYS A 240 17.88 40.81 84.82
N HIS A 241 17.96 40.24 86.02
CA HIS A 241 16.98 40.09 87.11
C HIS A 241 17.37 38.79 87.84
N ARG A 242 17.55 38.69 89.15
CA ARG A 242 17.37 39.61 90.28
C ARG A 242 18.09 38.93 91.46
N GLY A 243 18.94 39.67 92.15
CA GLY A 243 19.19 39.58 93.58
C GLY A 243 18.88 40.97 94.12
#